data_AF-A0A382XKS4-F1
#
_entry.id   AF-A0A382XKS4-F1
#
_cell.length_a   1.000
_cell.length_b   1.000
_cell.length_c   1.000
_cell.angle_alpha   90.00
_cell.angle_beta   90.00
_cell.angle_gamma   90.00
#
_symmetry.space_group_name_H-M   'P 1'
#
loop_
_entity.id
_entity.type
_entity.pdbx_description
1 polymer ?
#
loop_
_entity_poly.entity_id
_entity_poly.type
_entity_poly.pdbx_seq_one_letter_code
_entity_poly.pdbx_strand_id
1 'polypeptide(L)' 'PLAITEMKRLFRHGLTQDFESHSHHVLMSVVNLMKSNDFNEGVASFAERRPPDFKGN' A
#
# COMPACT_ATOMS: atom_id res chain seq x y z
N PRO A 1 -5.92 -7.31 -3.43
CA PRO A 1 -5.01 -7.02 -2.30
C PRO A 1 -4.92 -5.51 -2.02
N LEU A 2 -4.78 -5.14 -0.74
CA LEU A 2 -4.95 -3.79 -0.22
C LEU A 2 -4.04 -2.74 -0.91
N ALA A 3 -2.76 -3.07 -1.11
CA ALA A 3 -1.77 -2.18 -1.72
C ALA A 3 -2.11 -1.75 -3.16
N ILE A 4 -2.68 -2.65 -3.98
CA ILE A 4 -3.05 -2.33 -5.37
C ILE A 4 -4.21 -1.32 -5.41
N THR A 5 -5.17 -1.48 -4.50
CA THR A 5 -6.31 -0.56 -4.38
C THR A 5 -5.83 0.84 -3.97
N GLU A 6 -4.96 0.93 -2.97
CA GLU A 6 -4.37 2.19 -2.53
C GLU A 6 -3.53 2.87 -3.63
N MET A 7 -2.71 2.11 -4.36
CA MET A 7 -1.96 2.66 -5.51
C MET A 7 -2.89 3.26 -6.58
N LYS A 8 -3.96 2.56 -6.95
CA LYS A 8 -4.93 3.08 -7.94
C LYS A 8 -5.61 4.36 -7.46
N ARG A 9 -5.89 4.46 -6.16
CA ARG A 9 -6.45 5.67 -5.54
C ARG A 9 -5.45 6.83 -5.60
N LEU A 10 -4.19 6.58 -5.21
CA LEU A 10 -3.12 7.58 -5.26
C LEU A 10 -2.91 8.09 -6.69
N PHE A 11 -2.85 7.22 -7.71
CA PHE A 11 -2.73 7.66 -9.09
C PHE A 11 -3.86 8.60 -9.52
N ARG A 12 -5.11 8.30 -9.13
CA ARG A 12 -6.25 9.19 -9.42
C ARG A 12 -6.14 10.53 -8.71
N HIS A 13 -5.70 10.54 -7.46
CA HIS A 13 -5.51 11.79 -6.70
C HIS A 13 -4.35 12.64 -7.25
N GLY A 14 -3.27 12.00 -7.74
CA GLY A 14 -2.13 12.69 -8.34
C GLY A 14 -2.45 13.44 -9.63
N LEU A 15 -3.58 13.16 -10.30
CA LEU A 15 -4.03 13.90 -11.48
C LEU A 15 -4.65 15.27 -11.13
N THR A 16 -5.04 15.48 -9.88
CA THR A 16 -5.79 16.68 -9.46
C THR A 16 -5.14 17.45 -8.31
N GLN A 17 -4.03 16.97 -7.76
CA GLN A 17 -3.33 17.56 -6.61
C GLN A 17 -1.98 18.13 -7.02
N ASP A 18 -1.52 19.19 -6.33
CA ASP A 18 -0.13 19.61 -6.41
C ASP A 18 0.80 18.58 -5.76
N PHE A 19 2.10 18.75 -6.01
CA PHE A 19 3.13 17.82 -5.56
C PHE A 19 3.19 17.69 -4.03
N GLU A 20 3.11 18.80 -3.30
CA GLU A 20 3.26 18.82 -1.84
C GLU A 20 2.10 18.07 -1.16
N SER A 21 0.87 18.41 -1.54
CA SER A 21 -0.34 17.77 -1.05
C SER A 21 -0.37 16.29 -1.40
N HIS A 22 0.01 15.93 -2.64
CA HIS A 22 0.04 14.54 -3.06
C HIS A 22 1.09 13.73 -2.29
N SER A 23 2.27 14.28 -2.06
CA SER A 23 3.35 13.62 -1.32
C SER A 23 2.94 13.31 0.12
N HIS A 24 2.19 14.20 0.77
CA HIS A 24 1.63 13.94 2.10
C HIS A 24 0.65 12.76 2.10
N HIS A 25 -0.24 12.67 1.12
CA HIS A 25 -1.16 11.54 0.99
C HIS A 25 -0.43 10.22 0.72
N VAL A 26 0.60 10.23 -0.14
CA VAL A 26 1.45 9.06 -0.39
C VAL A 26 2.08 8.57 0.91
N LEU A 27 2.67 9.47 1.70
CA LEU A 27 3.29 9.12 2.97
C LEU A 27 2.28 8.46 3.92
N MET A 28 1.08 9.05 4.07
CA MET A 28 0.04 8.49 4.95
C MET A 28 -0.44 7.11 4.46
N SER A 29 -0.63 6.93 3.14
CA SER A 29 -0.98 5.63 2.58
C SER A 29 0.09 4.57 2.84
N VAL A 30 1.39 4.91 2.71
CA VAL A 30 2.49 3.97 3.01
C VAL A 30 2.49 3.58 4.48
N VAL A 31 2.39 4.56 5.39
CA VAL A 31 2.34 4.30 6.84
C VAL A 31 1.16 3.39 7.21
N ASN A 32 0.01 3.56 6.58
CA ASN A 32 -1.16 2.71 6.82
C ASN A 32 -0.97 1.30 6.26
N LEU A 33 -0.41 1.17 5.04
CA LEU A 33 -0.12 -0.13 4.45
C LEU A 33 0.86 -0.94 5.31
N MET A 34 1.90 -0.31 5.88
CA MET A 34 2.85 -0.98 6.77
C MET A 34 2.22 -1.55 8.05
N LYS A 35 1.04 -1.05 8.46
CA LYS A 35 0.30 -1.54 9.62
C LYS A 35 -0.66 -2.69 9.28
N SER A 36 -0.85 -3.00 8.00
CA SER A 36 -1.78 -4.04 7.55
C SER A 36 -1.24 -5.45 7.77
N ASN A 37 -2.15 -6.43 7.84
CA ASN A 37 -1.75 -7.84 7.88
C ASN A 37 -1.14 -8.26 6.55
N ASP A 38 -1.65 -7.73 5.44
CA ASP A 38 -1.12 -7.97 4.10
C ASP A 38 0.36 -7.56 3.97
N PHE A 39 0.82 -6.53 4.70
CA PHE A 39 2.24 -6.15 4.72
C PHE A 39 3.08 -7.19 5.45
N ASN A 40 2.67 -7.60 6.65
CA ASN A 40 3.37 -8.62 7.42
C ASN A 40 3.43 -9.96 6.67
N GLU A 41 2.30 -10.35 6.06
CA GLU A 41 2.21 -11.54 5.22
C GLU A 41 3.14 -11.46 4.01
N GLY A 42 3.20 -10.32 3.32
CA GLY A 42 4.11 -10.14 2.19
C GLY A 42 5.58 -10.26 2.57
N VAL A 43 5.98 -9.73 3.74
CA VAL A 43 7.35 -9.86 4.26
C VAL A 43 7.64 -11.31 4.66
N ALA A 44 6.72 -11.95 5.39
CA ALA A 44 6.88 -13.32 5.86
C ALA A 44 6.93 -14.33 4.71
N SER A 45 5.97 -14.26 3.78
CA SER A 45 5.91 -15.16 2.62
C SER A 45 7.14 -15.03 1.74
N PHE A 46 7.68 -13.81 1.58
CA PHE A 46 8.90 -13.56 0.85
C PHE A 46 10.12 -14.20 1.52
N ALA A 47 10.26 -14.02 2.84
CA ALA A 47 11.35 -14.64 3.61
C ALA A 47 11.27 -16.17 3.58
N GLU A 48 10.06 -16.73 3.66
CA GLU A 48 9.78 -18.17 3.66
C GLU A 48 9.75 -18.78 2.25
N ARG A 49 9.84 -17.96 1.19
CA ARG A 49 9.74 -18.38 -0.22
C ARG A 49 8.48 -19.18 -0.55
N ARG A 50 7.37 -18.84 0.09
CA ARG A 50 6.04 -19.42 -0.18
C ARG A 50 5.14 -18.42 -0.90
N PRO A 51 4.08 -18.87 -1.57
CA PRO A 51 3.05 -17.96 -2.07
C PRO A 51 2.41 -17.16 -0.92
N PRO A 52 2.19 -15.84 -1.09
CA PRO A 52 1.47 -15.03 -0.12
C PRO A 52 -0.04 -15.32 -0.14
N ASP A 53 -0.68 -15.19 1.01
CA ASP A 53 -2.13 -15.27 1.19
C ASP A 53 -2.69 -13.92 1.68
N PHE A 54 -2.89 -12.99 0.74
CA PHE A 54 -3.41 -11.67 1.04
C PHE A 54 -4.91 -11.69 1.34
N LYS A 55 -5.32 -11.09 2.46
CA LYS A 55 -6.71 -11.00 2.93
C LYS A 55 -7.34 -9.63 2.67
N GLY A 56 -6.53 -8.61 2.39
CA GLY A 56 -7.03 -7.26 2.11
C GLY A 56 -7.41 -6.46 3.35
N ASN A 57 -6.84 -6.78 4.52
CA ASN A 57 -7.06 -6.09 5.79
C ASN A 57 -5.76 -5.70 6.51
#